data_AF-E6XNY6-F1
#
_entry.id   AF-E6XNY6-F1
#
_cell.length_a   1.000
_cell.length_b   1.000
_cell.length_c   1.000
_cell.angle_alpha   90.00
_cell.angle_beta   90.00
_cell.angle_gamma   90.00
#
_symmetry.space_group_name_H-M   'P 1'
#
loop_
_entity.id
_entity.type
_entity.pdbx_description
1 polymer ?
#
loop_
_entity_poly.entity_id
_entity_poly.type
_entity_poly.pdbx_seq_one_letter_code
_entity_poly.pdbx_strand_id
1 'polypeptide(L)'
;MSHSKELNLTPNTATRIASLRYDDLIKSWPAFEAKILHLLATLGLADKNLECDHVALRVNSIASADALRHDFSQLGTVISDNQINGRPILIIELNSPLTLGTFSIPCVELPYPSDKHYPQEGWEHIELVIPSNAQDCETLSQDLQAISPILSSLLSGEIEASKGAIKLKMSSPKGDRERLANPTIAFKQGDICIKLHPHGIKTVIASEQNEYAQASALTIK
;
A
#
# COMPACT_ATOMS: atom_id res chain seq x y z
N MET A 1 42.53 -34.20 -43.31
CA MET A 1 41.74 -33.93 -42.10
C MET A 1 42.08 -32.54 -41.59
N SER A 2 41.15 -31.59 -41.72
CA SER A 2 41.00 -30.43 -40.82
C SER A 2 39.91 -29.53 -41.39
N HIS A 3 38.76 -29.51 -40.74
CA HIS A 3 37.73 -28.51 -40.92
C HIS A 3 37.56 -27.82 -39.57
N SER A 4 38.10 -26.61 -39.47
CA SER A 4 37.84 -25.71 -38.35
C SER A 4 36.43 -25.13 -38.55
N LYS A 5 35.49 -25.51 -37.67
CA LYS A 5 34.19 -24.85 -37.57
C LYS A 5 34.36 -23.58 -36.73
N GLU A 6 34.17 -22.42 -37.34
CA GLU A 6 33.92 -21.18 -36.62
C GLU A 6 32.55 -21.26 -35.92
N LEU A 7 32.57 -21.11 -34.60
CA LEU A 7 31.39 -20.97 -33.77
C LEU A 7 30.93 -19.51 -33.83
N ASN A 8 29.91 -19.23 -34.65
CA ASN A 8 29.17 -17.99 -34.61
C ASN A 8 28.40 -17.90 -33.28
N LEU A 9 28.94 -17.15 -32.33
CA LEU A 9 28.24 -16.69 -31.13
C LEU A 9 27.27 -15.59 -31.55
N THR A 10 25.97 -15.88 -31.58
CA THR A 10 24.93 -14.86 -31.68
C THR A 10 24.85 -14.08 -30.36
N PRO A 11 24.58 -12.76 -30.38
CA PRO A 11 24.35 -12.01 -29.16
C PRO A 11 23.06 -12.49 -28.50
N ASN A 12 23.15 -12.84 -27.22
CA ASN A 12 22.03 -13.17 -26.36
C ASN A 12 21.15 -11.91 -26.20
N THR A 13 20.07 -11.82 -26.97
CA THR A 13 19.04 -10.79 -26.79
C THR A 13 18.21 -11.15 -25.56
N ALA A 14 18.76 -10.88 -24.37
CA ALA A 14 17.95 -10.81 -23.17
C ALA A 14 16.97 -9.64 -23.37
N THR A 15 15.70 -9.96 -23.62
CA THR A 15 14.61 -8.99 -23.64
C THR A 15 14.68 -8.21 -22.32
N ARG A 16 15.15 -6.96 -22.38
CA ARG A 16 15.06 -6.03 -21.25
C ARG A 16 13.56 -5.85 -20.98
N ILE A 17 13.04 -6.51 -19.96
CA ILE A 17 11.69 -6.21 -19.46
C ILE A 17 11.76 -4.74 -19.03
N ALA A 18 10.98 -3.89 -19.69
CA ALA A 18 10.93 -2.48 -19.36
C ALA A 18 10.43 -2.34 -17.91
N SER A 19 11.19 -1.62 -17.09
CA SER A 19 10.82 -1.33 -15.71
C SER A 19 9.64 -0.36 -15.67
N LEU A 20 8.68 -0.59 -14.78
CA LEU A 20 7.56 0.31 -14.56
C LEU A 20 8.07 1.69 -14.11
N ARG A 21 7.55 2.77 -14.70
CA ARG A 21 7.95 4.16 -14.40
C ARG A 21 6.80 4.97 -13.82
N TYR A 22 7.12 6.11 -13.20
CA TYR A 22 6.10 7.01 -12.67
C TYR A 22 5.12 7.49 -13.75
N ASP A 23 5.57 7.74 -14.98
CA ASP A 23 4.68 8.13 -16.08
C ASP A 23 3.64 7.06 -16.40
N ASP A 24 3.95 5.78 -16.23
CA ASP A 24 3.01 4.67 -16.43
C ASP A 24 1.98 4.62 -15.29
N LEU A 25 2.41 4.93 -14.07
CA LEU A 25 1.52 5.10 -12.92
C LEU A 25 0.54 6.26 -13.15
N ILE A 26 1.00 7.39 -13.68
CA ILE A 26 0.11 8.53 -13.97
C ILE A 26 -0.85 8.24 -15.11
N LYS A 27 -0.41 7.56 -16.17
CA LYS A 27 -1.30 7.12 -17.26
C LYS A 27 -2.41 6.19 -16.78
N SER A 28 -2.12 5.34 -15.79
CA SER A 28 -3.10 4.39 -15.23
C SER A 28 -3.94 4.96 -14.09
N TRP A 29 -3.59 6.13 -13.55
CA TRP A 29 -4.28 6.76 -12.41
C TRP A 29 -5.79 6.92 -12.61
N PRO A 30 -6.31 7.46 -13.74
CA PRO A 30 -7.76 7.67 -13.88
C PRO A 30 -8.57 6.37 -13.81
N ALA A 31 -8.02 5.26 -14.31
CA ALA A 31 -8.68 3.96 -14.24
C ALA A 31 -8.66 3.39 -12.81
N PHE A 32 -7.57 3.58 -12.08
CA PHE A 32 -7.48 3.21 -10.67
C PHE A 32 -8.45 4.04 -9.80
N GLU A 33 -8.43 5.36 -9.96
CA GLU A 33 -9.33 6.29 -9.28
C GLU A 33 -10.80 5.91 -9.47
N ALA A 34 -11.23 5.67 -10.71
CA ALA A 34 -12.62 5.30 -10.99
C ALA A 34 -13.05 4.02 -10.25
N LYS A 35 -12.17 3.01 -10.19
CA LYS A 35 -12.44 1.76 -9.44
C LYS A 35 -12.50 2.01 -7.94
N ILE A 36 -11.58 2.80 -7.38
CA ILE A 36 -11.56 3.11 -5.95
C ILE A 36 -12.80 3.91 -5.54
N LEU A 37 -13.19 4.93 -6.31
CA LEU A 37 -14.40 5.71 -6.06
C LEU A 37 -15.67 4.85 -6.11
N HIS A 38 -15.73 3.89 -7.05
CA HIS A 38 -16.82 2.92 -7.09
C HIS A 38 -16.87 2.02 -5.84
N LEU A 39 -15.71 1.52 -5.39
CA LEU A 39 -15.62 0.69 -4.20
C LEU A 39 -15.96 1.50 -2.93
N LEU A 40 -15.50 2.75 -2.81
CA LEU A 40 -15.88 3.66 -1.73
C LEU A 40 -17.40 3.83 -1.62
N ALA A 41 -18.07 4.06 -2.75
CA ALA A 41 -19.53 4.18 -2.79
C ALA A 41 -20.22 2.88 -2.37
N THR A 42 -19.71 1.74 -2.85
CA THR A 42 -20.23 0.40 -2.50
C THR A 42 -20.11 0.10 -1.01
N LEU A 43 -19.03 0.56 -0.38
CA LEU A 43 -18.78 0.42 1.07
C LEU A 43 -19.53 1.45 1.93
N GLY A 44 -20.22 2.43 1.31
CA GLY A 44 -20.89 3.52 2.03
C GLY A 44 -19.90 4.45 2.74
N LEU A 45 -18.72 4.66 2.17
CA LEU A 45 -17.63 5.46 2.77
C LEU A 45 -17.39 6.81 2.07
N ALA A 46 -17.95 7.01 0.87
CA ALA A 46 -17.67 8.16 0.02
C ALA A 46 -18.03 9.52 0.65
N ASP A 47 -19.01 9.54 1.57
CA ASP A 47 -19.57 10.74 2.21
C ASP A 47 -19.17 10.89 3.69
N LYS A 48 -18.22 10.07 4.18
CA LYS A 48 -17.87 9.98 5.61
C LYS A 48 -16.77 10.95 6.06
N ASN A 49 -16.32 11.84 5.18
CA ASN A 49 -15.27 12.83 5.46
C ASN A 49 -14.02 12.22 6.12
N LEU A 50 -13.63 11.03 5.63
CA LEU A 50 -12.44 10.32 6.08
C LEU A 50 -11.18 10.97 5.49
N GLU A 51 -10.04 10.68 6.09
CA GLU A 51 -8.73 11.02 5.53
C GLU A 51 -8.22 9.85 4.69
N CYS A 52 -7.71 10.12 3.50
CA CYS A 52 -6.95 9.13 2.74
C CYS A 52 -5.47 9.26 3.10
N ASP A 53 -4.98 8.34 3.90
CA ASP A 53 -3.65 8.37 4.48
C ASP A 53 -2.56 8.23 3.42
N HIS A 54 -2.65 7.15 2.65
CA HIS A 54 -1.69 6.86 1.60
C HIS A 54 -2.31 5.99 0.50
N VAL A 55 -1.67 6.03 -0.67
CA VAL A 55 -1.92 5.11 -1.79
C VAL A 55 -0.73 4.19 -1.94
N ALA A 56 -0.97 2.95 -2.35
CA ALA A 56 0.05 1.93 -2.44
C ALA A 56 0.04 1.25 -3.80
N LEU A 57 1.23 0.82 -4.21
CA LEU A 57 1.45 0.16 -5.48
C LEU A 57 2.06 -1.24 -5.30
N ARG A 58 2.02 -2.05 -6.35
CA ARG A 58 2.71 -3.34 -6.41
C ARG A 58 3.63 -3.39 -7.62
N VAL A 59 4.81 -3.94 -7.39
CA VAL A 59 5.77 -4.29 -8.45
C VAL A 59 6.27 -5.72 -8.22
N ASN A 60 6.65 -6.38 -9.31
CA ASN A 60 7.13 -7.76 -9.36
C ASN A 60 8.64 -7.85 -9.57
N SER A 61 9.33 -6.74 -9.84
CA SER A 61 10.77 -6.72 -10.07
C SER A 61 11.49 -5.64 -9.26
N ILE A 62 12.71 -5.95 -8.81
CA ILE A 62 13.59 -5.00 -8.13
C ILE A 62 13.89 -3.81 -9.06
N ALA A 63 14.06 -4.07 -10.35
CA ALA A 63 14.30 -3.02 -11.33
C ALA A 63 13.14 -2.01 -11.42
N SER A 64 11.88 -2.48 -11.40
CA SER A 64 10.71 -1.58 -11.31
C SER A 64 10.69 -0.81 -9.98
N ALA A 65 10.98 -1.47 -8.85
CA ALA A 65 11.03 -0.82 -7.54
C ALA A 65 12.10 0.29 -7.49
N ASP A 66 13.31 0.02 -7.97
CA ASP A 66 14.41 0.98 -8.01
C ASP A 66 14.13 2.15 -8.96
N ALA A 67 13.55 1.87 -10.14
CA ALA A 67 13.14 2.91 -11.08
C ALA A 67 12.09 3.84 -10.45
N LEU A 68 11.08 3.28 -9.78
CA LEU A 68 10.07 4.07 -9.08
C LEU A 68 10.64 4.81 -7.88
N ARG A 69 11.53 4.20 -7.08
CA ARG A 69 12.25 4.89 -5.99
C ARG A 69 12.99 6.11 -6.52
N HIS A 70 13.68 5.97 -7.66
CA HIS A 70 14.36 7.08 -8.32
C HIS A 70 13.38 8.16 -8.78
N ASP A 71 12.31 7.79 -9.49
CA ASP A 71 11.32 8.76 -9.98
C ASP A 71 10.65 9.51 -8.82
N PHE A 72 10.22 8.81 -7.77
CA PHE A 72 9.60 9.40 -6.58
C PHE A 72 10.54 10.29 -5.77
N SER A 73 11.87 10.07 -5.81
CA SER A 73 12.84 10.95 -5.14
C SER A 73 12.83 12.39 -5.67
N GLN A 74 12.30 12.60 -6.88
CA GLN A 74 12.14 13.93 -7.48
C GLN A 74 10.80 14.58 -7.09
N LEU A 75 9.87 13.80 -6.55
CA LEU A 75 8.48 14.19 -6.29
C LEU A 75 8.13 14.24 -4.80
N GLY A 76 9.02 13.77 -3.95
CA GLY A 76 8.79 13.67 -2.52
C GLY A 76 10.03 13.21 -1.75
N THR A 77 9.83 12.96 -0.46
CA THR A 77 10.86 12.52 0.48
C THR A 77 10.50 11.14 1.02
N VAL A 78 11.47 10.23 1.05
CA VAL A 78 11.30 8.94 1.74
C VAL A 78 11.33 9.20 3.25
N ILE A 79 10.19 9.02 3.91
CA ILE A 79 10.02 9.23 5.36
C ILE A 79 10.11 7.91 6.16
N SER A 80 10.05 6.77 5.48
CA SER A 80 10.35 5.45 6.03
C SER A 80 10.93 4.52 4.97
N ASP A 81 11.93 3.72 5.36
CA ASP A 81 12.57 2.65 4.58
C ASP A 81 12.75 1.44 5.51
N ASN A 82 11.63 0.82 5.86
CA ASN A 82 11.59 -0.27 6.83
C ASN A 82 11.71 -1.64 6.13
N GLN A 83 12.48 -2.56 6.74
CA GLN A 83 12.54 -3.95 6.31
C GLN A 83 11.35 -4.72 6.89
N ILE A 84 10.45 -5.21 6.04
CA ILE A 84 9.26 -5.95 6.44
C ILE A 84 9.25 -7.28 5.69
N ASN A 85 9.33 -8.40 6.42
CA ASN A 85 9.44 -9.75 5.85
C ASN A 85 10.60 -9.89 4.85
N GLY A 86 11.77 -9.33 5.19
CA GLY A 86 13.00 -9.48 4.41
C GLY A 86 13.11 -8.60 3.15
N ARG A 87 12.20 -7.63 2.97
CA ARG A 87 12.25 -6.68 1.86
C ARG A 87 11.97 -5.25 2.31
N PRO A 88 12.52 -4.24 1.61
CA PRO A 88 12.18 -2.84 1.87
C PRO A 88 10.70 -2.55 1.56
N ILE A 89 10.07 -1.75 2.42
CA ILE A 89 8.84 -1.05 2.12
C ILE A 89 9.11 0.44 2.37
N LEU A 90 8.98 1.22 1.31
CA LEU A 90 9.19 2.67 1.37
C LEU A 90 7.87 3.38 1.61
N ILE A 91 7.89 4.38 2.48
CA ILE A 91 6.83 5.40 2.57
C ILE A 91 7.42 6.72 2.07
N ILE A 92 6.82 7.27 1.02
CA ILE A 92 7.23 8.52 0.39
C ILE A 92 6.18 9.58 0.67
N GLU A 93 6.54 10.65 1.35
CA GLU A 93 5.72 11.86 1.45
C GLU A 93 5.94 12.72 0.21
N LEU A 94 4.85 13.01 -0.52
CA LEU A 94 4.90 13.78 -1.75
C LEU A 94 4.98 15.28 -1.47
N ASN A 95 5.75 16.00 -2.29
CA ASN A 95 5.82 17.46 -2.27
C ASN A 95 4.46 18.08 -2.64
N SER A 96 3.74 17.43 -3.55
CA SER A 96 2.36 17.76 -3.93
C SER A 96 1.52 16.48 -3.84
N PRO A 97 0.43 16.47 -3.05
CA PRO A 97 -0.39 15.27 -2.87
C PRO A 97 -1.08 14.85 -4.16
N LEU A 98 -1.33 13.55 -4.31
CA LEU A 98 -2.18 13.03 -5.38
C LEU A 98 -3.66 13.33 -5.07
N THR A 99 -4.46 13.55 -6.11
CA THR A 99 -5.90 13.77 -5.97
C THR A 99 -6.65 12.51 -6.38
N LEU A 100 -7.58 12.05 -5.53
CA LEU A 100 -8.50 10.95 -5.83
C LEU A 100 -9.91 11.39 -5.40
N GLY A 101 -10.76 11.75 -6.37
CA GLY A 101 -12.02 12.42 -6.10
C GLY A 101 -11.82 13.68 -5.25
N THR A 102 -12.38 13.68 -4.04
CA THR A 102 -12.20 14.77 -3.06
C THR A 102 -11.02 14.56 -2.11
N PHE A 103 -10.37 13.40 -2.14
CA PHE A 103 -9.24 13.10 -1.28
C PHE A 103 -7.95 13.76 -1.79
N SER A 104 -7.17 14.25 -0.83
CA SER A 104 -5.78 14.65 -1.03
C SER A 104 -4.91 13.60 -0.35
N ILE A 105 -4.10 12.88 -1.13
CA ILE A 105 -3.31 11.74 -0.68
C ILE A 105 -1.84 12.18 -0.57
N PRO A 106 -1.31 12.41 0.65
CA PRO A 106 0.03 12.96 0.84
C PRO A 106 1.14 11.93 0.67
N CYS A 107 0.85 10.64 0.79
CA CYS A 107 1.86 9.59 0.87
C CYS A 107 1.67 8.47 -0.15
N VAL A 108 2.78 7.90 -0.61
CA VAL A 108 2.85 6.68 -1.43
C VAL A 108 3.59 5.59 -0.68
N GLU A 109 3.00 4.40 -0.60
CA GLU A 109 3.70 3.18 -0.18
C GLU A 109 4.25 2.45 -1.42
N LEU A 110 5.56 2.18 -1.42
CA LEU A 110 6.28 1.38 -2.41
C LEU A 110 6.91 0.16 -1.73
N PRO A 111 6.20 -0.98 -1.69
CA PRO A 111 6.77 -2.25 -1.27
C PRO A 111 7.64 -2.81 -2.40
N TYR A 112 8.91 -3.09 -2.12
CA TYR A 112 9.75 -3.88 -3.02
C TYR A 112 9.11 -5.26 -3.26
N PRO A 113 9.39 -5.97 -4.35
CA PRO A 113 8.79 -7.28 -4.61
C PRO A 113 9.15 -8.30 -3.52
N SER A 114 8.23 -9.23 -3.24
CA SER A 114 8.51 -10.48 -2.51
C SER A 114 8.42 -11.65 -3.50
N ASP A 115 8.49 -12.89 -3.01
CA ASP A 115 8.25 -14.09 -3.83
C ASP A 115 6.82 -14.18 -4.39
N LYS A 116 5.90 -13.34 -3.90
CA LYS A 116 4.54 -13.27 -4.41
C LYS A 116 4.50 -12.46 -5.70
N HIS A 117 4.10 -13.12 -6.79
CA HIS A 117 3.79 -12.46 -8.04
C HIS A 117 2.38 -11.85 -8.03
N TYR A 118 2.28 -10.59 -8.43
CA TYR A 118 1.02 -9.87 -8.60
C TYR A 118 0.58 -9.91 -10.08
N PRO A 119 -0.68 -10.24 -10.40
CA PRO A 119 -1.16 -10.29 -11.78
C PRO A 119 -1.04 -8.96 -12.54
N GLN A 120 -1.00 -7.84 -11.80
CA GLN A 120 -0.81 -6.50 -12.33
C GLN A 120 0.20 -5.75 -11.47
N GLU A 121 1.07 -4.98 -12.12
CA GLU A 121 1.94 -3.98 -11.47
C GLU A 121 1.31 -2.59 -11.63
N GLY A 122 1.51 -1.71 -10.65
CA GLY A 122 0.92 -0.38 -10.59
C GLY A 122 0.15 -0.13 -9.29
N TRP A 123 -0.73 0.87 -9.30
CA TRP A 123 -1.60 1.19 -8.16
C TRP A 123 -2.50 0.03 -7.78
N GLU A 124 -2.60 -0.29 -6.48
CA GLU A 124 -3.37 -1.44 -6.01
C GLU A 124 -4.37 -1.09 -4.92
N HIS A 125 -4.03 -0.21 -3.99
CA HIS A 125 -4.94 0.14 -2.91
C HIS A 125 -4.73 1.54 -2.37
N ILE A 126 -5.75 2.03 -1.67
CA ILE A 126 -5.64 3.16 -0.76
C ILE A 126 -5.88 2.69 0.67
N GLU A 127 -5.36 3.46 1.62
CA GLU A 127 -5.68 3.29 3.03
C GLU A 127 -6.32 4.56 3.59
N LEU A 128 -7.37 4.38 4.39
CA LEU A 128 -8.15 5.45 5.00
C LEU A 128 -7.97 5.42 6.51
N VAL A 129 -7.81 6.60 7.10
CA VAL A 129 -7.86 6.75 8.56
C VAL A 129 -9.32 6.86 8.97
N ILE A 130 -9.71 6.07 9.97
CA ILE A 130 -11.00 6.21 10.63
C ILE A 130 -10.86 6.76 12.05
N PRO A 131 -11.82 7.56 12.53
CA PRO A 131 -11.81 8.08 13.89
C PRO A 131 -12.12 6.95 14.88
N SER A 132 -11.09 6.24 15.30
CA SER A 132 -11.16 5.07 16.18
C SER A 132 -9.96 5.04 17.13
N ASN A 133 -10.15 4.45 18.30
CA ASN A 133 -9.07 4.10 19.23
C ASN A 133 -8.88 2.58 19.32
N ALA A 134 -9.42 1.83 18.37
CA ALA A 134 -9.37 0.38 18.36
C ALA A 134 -7.93 -0.13 18.37
N GLN A 135 -7.64 -1.07 19.27
CA GLN A 135 -6.34 -1.74 19.33
C GLN A 135 -6.37 -3.14 18.69
N ASP A 136 -7.56 -3.61 18.31
CA ASP A 136 -7.79 -4.89 17.66
C ASP A 136 -8.84 -4.77 16.55
N CYS A 137 -8.91 -5.81 15.70
CA CYS A 137 -9.82 -5.83 14.56
C CYS A 137 -11.30 -5.97 14.98
N GLU A 138 -11.59 -6.51 16.17
CA GLU A 138 -12.96 -6.66 16.66
C GLU A 138 -13.56 -5.29 16.99
N THR A 139 -12.87 -4.50 17.81
CA THR A 139 -13.24 -3.13 18.15
C THR A 139 -13.29 -2.27 16.89
N LEU A 140 -12.29 -2.41 15.99
CA LEU A 140 -12.29 -1.67 14.72
C LEU A 140 -13.50 -2.01 13.85
N SER A 141 -13.94 -3.27 13.84
CA SER A 141 -15.13 -3.69 13.11
C SER A 141 -16.39 -3.03 13.66
N GLN A 142 -16.52 -2.94 14.98
CA GLN A 142 -17.66 -2.28 15.63
C GLN A 142 -17.71 -0.78 15.30
N ASP A 143 -16.56 -0.11 15.36
CA ASP A 143 -16.45 1.31 14.99
C ASP A 143 -16.82 1.54 13.52
N LEU A 144 -16.36 0.65 12.62
CA LEU A 144 -16.72 0.71 11.19
C LEU A 144 -18.20 0.50 10.93
N GLN A 145 -18.86 -0.41 11.66
CA GLN A 145 -20.31 -0.60 11.55
C GLN A 145 -21.08 0.66 11.96
N ALA A 146 -20.60 1.38 12.97
CA ALA A 146 -21.20 2.64 13.39
C ALA A 146 -21.02 3.75 12.33
N ILE A 147 -19.86 3.81 11.66
CA ILE A 147 -19.57 4.78 10.59
C ILE A 147 -20.37 4.48 9.32
N SER A 148 -20.45 3.20 8.93
CA SER A 148 -21.17 2.74 7.76
C SER A 148 -21.96 1.46 8.07
N PRO A 149 -23.26 1.58 8.41
CA PRO A 149 -24.11 0.42 8.69
C PRO A 149 -24.24 -0.57 7.53
N ILE A 150 -23.92 -0.14 6.30
CA ILE A 150 -23.86 -1.00 5.10
C ILE A 150 -22.79 -2.09 5.26
N LEU A 151 -21.73 -1.82 6.05
CA LEU A 151 -20.66 -2.78 6.28
C LEU A 151 -21.05 -3.93 7.23
N SER A 152 -22.14 -3.82 7.97
CA SER A 152 -22.54 -4.82 8.97
C SER A 152 -22.64 -6.23 8.40
N SER A 153 -23.29 -6.39 7.23
CA SER A 153 -23.44 -7.70 6.56
C SER A 153 -22.13 -8.23 5.97
N LEU A 154 -21.20 -7.35 5.60
CA LEU A 154 -19.86 -7.75 5.14
C LEU A 154 -18.99 -8.19 6.32
N LEU A 155 -19.11 -7.51 7.46
CA LEU A 155 -18.34 -7.77 8.67
C LEU A 155 -18.85 -9.00 9.44
N SER A 156 -20.16 -9.31 9.37
CA SER A 156 -20.73 -10.54 9.96
C SER A 156 -20.50 -11.79 9.12
N GLY A 157 -19.98 -11.65 7.90
CA GLY A 157 -19.73 -12.77 6.98
C GLY A 157 -20.98 -13.31 6.29
N GLU A 158 -22.12 -12.60 6.37
CA GLU A 158 -23.40 -12.99 5.76
C GLU A 158 -23.37 -12.91 4.22
N ILE A 159 -22.50 -12.08 3.65
CA ILE A 159 -22.31 -11.98 2.20
C ILE A 159 -21.15 -12.89 1.79
N GLU A 160 -21.46 -14.10 1.30
CA GLU A 160 -20.44 -14.99 0.75
C GLU A 160 -19.86 -14.49 -0.59
N ALA A 161 -18.58 -14.81 -0.79
CA ALA A 161 -17.77 -14.36 -1.91
C ALA A 161 -18.23 -14.96 -3.26
N SER A 162 -19.18 -14.32 -3.92
CA SER A 162 -19.44 -14.54 -5.35
C SER A 162 -18.39 -13.85 -6.23
N LYS A 163 -18.33 -14.19 -7.51
CA LYS A 163 -17.38 -13.59 -8.46
C LYS A 163 -17.80 -12.12 -8.70
N GLY A 164 -17.03 -11.17 -8.15
CA GLY A 164 -17.37 -9.75 -8.09
C GLY A 164 -17.70 -9.23 -6.68
N ALA A 165 -17.81 -10.13 -5.69
CA ALA A 165 -18.00 -9.79 -4.29
C ALA A 165 -16.72 -9.23 -3.66
N ILE A 166 -16.94 -8.37 -2.66
CA ILE A 166 -15.88 -7.78 -1.83
C ILE A 166 -15.35 -8.85 -0.89
N LYS A 167 -14.03 -9.05 -0.90
CA LYS A 167 -13.33 -9.95 0.03
C LYS A 167 -12.81 -9.15 1.22
N LEU A 168 -13.15 -9.60 2.41
CA LEU A 168 -12.68 -8.99 3.65
C LEU A 168 -11.43 -9.72 4.16
N LYS A 169 -10.43 -8.96 4.60
CA LYS A 169 -9.28 -9.48 5.35
C LYS A 169 -8.99 -8.57 6.53
N MET A 170 -8.90 -9.16 7.72
CA MET A 170 -8.48 -8.48 8.92
C MET A 170 -7.01 -8.80 9.22
N SER A 171 -6.26 -7.82 9.70
CA SER A 171 -4.89 -8.02 10.18
C SER A 171 -4.55 -6.98 11.22
N SER A 172 -3.78 -7.37 12.23
CA SER A 172 -3.10 -6.45 13.15
C SER A 172 -1.61 -6.62 12.94
N PRO A 173 -0.98 -5.83 12.03
CA PRO A 173 0.40 -6.05 11.63
C PRO A 173 1.36 -5.77 12.79
N LYS A 174 2.01 -6.81 13.32
CA LYS A 174 3.07 -6.66 14.33
C LYS A 174 4.42 -6.47 13.67
N GLY A 175 4.80 -5.23 13.41
CA GLY A 175 6.18 -4.90 13.07
C GLY A 175 7.11 -5.17 14.24
N ASP A 176 8.39 -5.49 13.99
CA ASP A 176 9.39 -5.72 15.05
C ASP A 176 9.53 -4.52 16.00
N ARG A 177 9.19 -3.32 15.50
CA ARG A 177 9.18 -2.05 16.23
C ARG A 177 7.77 -1.50 16.44
N GLU A 178 6.72 -2.30 16.27
CA GLU A 178 5.35 -1.81 16.49
C GLU A 178 5.22 -1.31 17.94
N ARG A 179 4.82 -0.03 18.07
CA ARG A 179 4.57 0.64 19.36
C ARG A 179 3.15 1.17 19.47
N LEU A 180 2.49 1.37 18.33
CA LEU A 180 1.11 1.82 18.22
C LEU A 180 0.32 0.76 17.47
N ALA A 181 -0.66 0.16 18.16
CA ALA A 181 -1.53 -0.82 17.53
C ALA A 181 -2.28 -0.17 16.37
N ASN A 182 -2.13 -0.71 15.16
CA ASN A 182 -2.81 -0.21 13.97
C ASN A 182 -3.57 -1.34 13.28
N PRO A 183 -4.63 -1.91 13.92
CA PRO A 183 -5.45 -2.93 13.28
C PRO A 183 -5.97 -2.43 11.93
N THR A 184 -6.07 -3.33 10.97
CA THR A 184 -6.43 -2.99 9.59
C THR A 184 -7.51 -3.94 9.09
N ILE A 185 -8.58 -3.36 8.54
CA ILE A 185 -9.61 -4.11 7.81
C ILE A 185 -9.52 -3.73 6.34
N ALA A 186 -9.29 -4.73 5.50
CA ALA A 186 -9.11 -4.59 4.06
C ALA A 186 -10.31 -5.14 3.29
N PHE A 187 -10.90 -4.29 2.44
CA PHE A 187 -11.97 -4.64 1.51
C PHE A 187 -11.39 -4.70 0.10
N LYS A 188 -11.31 -5.90 -0.48
CA LYS A 188 -10.75 -6.13 -1.81
C LYS A 188 -11.83 -6.46 -2.83
N GLN A 189 -11.86 -5.75 -3.95
CA GLN A 189 -12.73 -6.04 -5.09
C GLN A 189 -11.89 -6.18 -6.36
N GLY A 190 -11.84 -7.39 -6.93
CA GLY A 190 -11.02 -7.64 -8.11
C GLY A 190 -9.53 -7.36 -7.86
N ASP A 191 -8.98 -6.40 -8.60
CA ASP A 191 -7.58 -5.97 -8.56
C ASP A 191 -7.32 -4.78 -7.61
N ILE A 192 -8.35 -4.15 -7.04
CA ILE A 192 -8.22 -3.01 -6.13
C ILE A 192 -8.61 -3.35 -4.69
N CYS A 193 -8.12 -2.56 -3.73
CA CYS A 193 -8.48 -2.67 -2.33
C CYS A 193 -8.58 -1.30 -1.64
N ILE A 194 -9.45 -1.20 -0.64
CA ILE A 194 -9.48 -0.11 0.34
C ILE A 194 -9.21 -0.72 1.70
N LYS A 195 -8.23 -0.17 2.43
CA LYS A 195 -7.97 -0.55 3.82
C LYS A 195 -8.35 0.57 4.76
N LEU A 196 -8.74 0.20 5.98
CA LEU A 196 -9.12 1.14 7.03
C LEU A 196 -8.37 0.81 8.30
N HIS A 197 -7.85 1.83 8.95
CA HIS A 197 -7.06 1.71 10.17
C HIS A 197 -7.19 2.97 11.05
N PRO A 198 -6.95 2.88 12.37
CA PRO A 198 -7.10 4.02 13.29
C PRO A 198 -6.08 5.15 13.12
N HIS A 199 -4.85 4.84 12.70
CA HIS A 199 -3.74 5.79 12.75
C HIS A 199 -3.06 5.94 11.39
N GLY A 200 -2.94 7.17 10.91
CA GLY A 200 -2.20 7.48 9.69
C GLY A 200 -0.71 7.12 9.77
N ILE A 201 -0.10 6.88 8.61
CA ILE A 201 1.25 6.31 8.49
C ILE A 201 2.31 7.21 9.11
N LYS A 202 2.16 8.54 9.02
CA LYS A 202 3.10 9.48 9.66
C LYS A 202 3.07 9.37 11.18
N THR A 203 1.90 9.15 11.77
CA THR A 203 1.74 8.94 13.22
C THR A 203 2.38 7.63 13.64
N VAL A 204 2.18 6.56 12.85
CA VAL A 204 2.84 5.27 13.09
C VAL A 204 4.36 5.42 13.03
N ILE A 205 4.91 6.01 11.97
CA ILE A 205 6.36 6.25 11.82
C ILE A 205 6.91 7.07 13.00
N ALA A 206 6.23 8.15 13.39
CA ALA A 206 6.66 8.98 14.52
C ALA A 206 6.70 8.19 15.84
N SER A 207 5.75 7.28 16.05
CA SER A 207 5.71 6.41 17.24
C SER A 207 6.90 5.44 17.29
N GLU A 208 7.39 4.99 16.14
CA GLU A 208 8.57 4.11 16.03
C GLU A 208 9.89 4.87 16.26
N GLN A 209 9.93 6.17 15.96
CA GLN A 209 11.14 7.01 16.05
C GLN A 209 11.34 7.67 17.43
N ASN A 210 10.25 8.09 18.09
CA ASN A 210 10.31 8.89 19.33
C ASN A 210 10.98 8.20 20.53
N GLU A 211 11.03 6.86 20.57
CA GLU A 211 11.64 6.13 21.68
C GLU A 211 13.18 6.04 21.57
N TYR A 212 13.77 6.22 20.38
CA TYR A 212 15.22 6.27 20.22
C TYR A 212 15.84 7.46 20.94
N ALA A 213 15.15 8.61 20.97
CA ALA A 213 15.62 9.78 21.70
C ALA A 213 15.57 9.58 23.23
N GLN A 214 14.60 8.81 23.73
CA GLN A 214 14.45 8.55 25.17
C GLN A 214 15.35 7.41 25.66
N ALA A 215 15.53 6.33 24.89
CA ALA A 215 16.44 5.23 25.23
C ALA A 215 17.93 5.66 25.20
N SER A 216 18.30 6.54 24.26
CA SER A 216 19.66 7.11 24.19
C SER A 216 19.97 8.04 25.36
N ALA A 217 18.97 8.75 25.88
CA ALA A 217 19.12 9.65 27.04
C ALA A 217 19.24 8.89 28.38
N LEU A 218 18.74 7.65 28.47
CA LEU A 218 18.83 6.81 29.67
C LEU A 218 20.16 6.06 29.79
N THR A 219 20.91 5.91 28.70
CA THR A 219 22.21 5.18 28.68
C THR A 219 23.40 6.09 29.04
N ILE A 220 23.18 7.41 29.14
CA ILE A 220 24.21 8.41 29.47
C ILE A 220 24.06 8.91 30.93
N LYS A 221 23.35 8.19 31.80
CA LYS A 221 23.30 8.47 33.25
C LYS A 221 23.91 7.37 34.07
#